data_AF-A0AA48QWW3-F1
#
_entry.id   AF-A0AA48QWW3-F1
#
_cell.length_a   1.000
_cell.length_b   1.000
_cell.length_c   1.000
_cell.angle_alpha   90.00
_cell.angle_beta   90.00
_cell.angle_gamma   90.00
#
_symmetry.space_group_name_H-M   'P 1'
#
loop_
_entity.id
_entity.type
_entity.pdbx_description
1 polymer ?
#
loop_
_entity_poly.entity_id
_entity_poly.type
_entity_poly.pdbx_seq_one_letter_code
_entity_poly.pdbx_strand_id
1 'polypeptide(L)'
;MVAADTWKFLGLTVAAGYSTLGTWALLAPRNCAETLFLPRPSSPESLHSGDVERYSRLLGARDLSMAAAMLWFVRSDDWRAMGQMILAGTFLAAADSWAAWNAKGAALGLVLAAGSAFWSLIGYALVYWI
;
A
#
# COMPACT_ATOMS: atom_id res chain seq x y z
N MET A 1 0.99 28.55 -0.40
CA MET A 1 0.51 27.42 0.43
C MET A 1 -0.52 26.65 -0.37
N VAL A 2 -0.43 25.32 -0.40
CA VAL A 2 -1.46 24.46 -1.01
C VAL A 2 -2.68 24.46 -0.08
N ALA A 3 -3.90 24.47 -0.63
CA ALA A 3 -5.13 24.52 0.18
C ALA A 3 -5.33 23.24 1.01
N ALA A 4 -5.94 23.37 2.19
CA ALA A 4 -6.20 22.24 3.09
C ALA A 4 -7.01 21.11 2.43
N ASP A 5 -8.02 21.48 1.63
CA ASP A 5 -8.85 20.51 0.90
C ASP A 5 -8.07 19.68 -0.12
N THR A 6 -6.97 20.23 -0.66
CA THR A 6 -6.08 19.47 -1.56
C THR A 6 -5.45 18.30 -0.81
N TRP A 7 -4.96 18.52 0.41
CA TRP A 7 -4.36 17.46 1.21
C TRP A 7 -5.39 16.41 1.64
N LYS A 8 -6.60 16.84 2.02
CA LYS A 8 -7.72 15.94 2.32
C LYS A 8 -8.05 15.05 1.13
N PHE A 9 -8.16 15.62 -0.07
CA PHE A 9 -8.40 14.86 -1.30
C PHE A 9 -7.26 13.89 -1.61
N LEU A 10 -6.00 14.34 -1.49
CA LEU A 10 -4.84 13.46 -1.65
C LEU A 10 -4.84 12.31 -0.64
N GLY A 11 -5.23 12.57 0.62
CA GLY A 11 -5.45 11.54 1.62
C GLY A 11 -6.42 10.46 1.13
N LEU A 12 -7.57 10.85 0.59
CA LEU A 12 -8.56 9.91 0.04
C LEU A 12 -7.96 9.03 -1.07
N THR A 13 -7.04 9.56 -1.87
CA THR A 13 -6.36 8.75 -2.89
C THR A 13 -5.47 7.66 -2.28
N VAL A 14 -4.89 7.89 -1.09
CA VAL A 14 -4.12 6.87 -0.36
C VAL A 14 -5.04 5.74 0.12
N ALA A 15 -6.21 6.08 0.68
CA ALA A 15 -7.22 5.09 1.07
C ALA A 15 -7.72 4.27 -0.13
N ALA A 16 -7.94 4.92 -1.28
CA ALA A 16 -8.31 4.25 -2.52
C ALA A 16 -7.19 3.33 -3.05
N GLY A 17 -5.93 3.76 -2.91
CA GLY A 17 -4.75 2.96 -3.24
C GLY A 17 -4.69 1.66 -2.43
N TYR A 18 -4.76 1.77 -1.10
CA TYR A 18 -4.82 0.59 -0.23
C TYR A 18 -6.05 -0.28 -0.49
N SER A 19 -7.21 0.31 -0.80
CA SER A 19 -8.41 -0.46 -1.17
C SER A 19 -8.17 -1.28 -2.44
N THR A 20 -7.55 -0.68 -3.45
CA THR A 20 -7.27 -1.31 -4.74
C THR A 20 -6.26 -2.44 -4.59
N LEU A 21 -5.12 -2.17 -3.94
CA LEU A 21 -4.08 -3.16 -3.67
C LEU A 21 -4.62 -4.31 -2.82
N GLY A 22 -5.37 -3.98 -1.77
CA GLY A 22 -5.97 -4.95 -0.87
C GLY A 22 -6.98 -5.88 -1.56
N THR A 23 -7.87 -5.30 -2.36
CA THR A 23 -8.85 -6.05 -3.15
C THR A 23 -8.17 -6.95 -4.17
N TRP A 24 -7.14 -6.45 -4.87
CA TRP A 24 -6.41 -7.23 -5.86
C TRP A 24 -5.69 -8.44 -5.22
N ALA A 25 -5.02 -8.22 -4.09
CA ALA A 25 -4.34 -9.28 -3.36
C ALA A 25 -5.29 -10.33 -2.76
N LEU A 26 -6.54 -9.97 -2.47
CA LEU A 26 -7.57 -10.92 -2.01
C LEU A 26 -8.23 -11.71 -3.13
N LEU A 27 -8.63 -11.02 -4.22
CA LEU A 27 -9.42 -11.62 -5.30
C LEU A 27 -8.55 -12.33 -6.34
N ALA A 28 -7.32 -11.86 -6.57
CA ALA A 28 -6.38 -12.47 -7.49
C ALA A 28 -4.98 -12.61 -6.85
N PRO A 29 -4.86 -13.36 -5.73
CA PRO A 29 -3.65 -13.40 -4.91
C PRO A 29 -2.42 -13.83 -5.69
N ARG A 30 -2.55 -14.85 -6.55
CA ARG A 30 -1.46 -15.34 -7.39
C ARG A 30 -0.98 -14.27 -8.38
N ASN A 31 -1.91 -13.60 -9.05
CA ASN A 31 -1.58 -12.55 -10.02
C ASN A 31 -0.91 -11.34 -9.32
N CYS A 32 -1.38 -10.96 -8.14
CA CYS A 32 -0.76 -9.93 -7.32
C CYS A 32 0.68 -10.32 -6.92
N ALA A 33 0.86 -11.54 -6.39
CA ALA A 33 2.18 -12.06 -6.01
C ALA A 33 3.15 -12.10 -7.20
N GLU A 34 2.72 -12.66 -8.33
CA GLU A 34 3.50 -12.75 -9.56
C GLU A 34 3.87 -11.38 -10.11
N THR A 35 3.07 -10.35 -9.86
CA THR A 35 3.37 -9.00 -10.34
C THR A 35 4.33 -8.27 -9.42
N LEU A 36 4.16 -8.37 -8.11
CA LEU A 36 4.85 -7.51 -7.14
C LEU A 36 6.00 -8.19 -6.40
N PHE A 37 5.88 -9.48 -6.07
CA PHE A 37 6.70 -10.10 -5.02
C PHE A 37 7.38 -11.42 -5.40
N LEU A 38 7.01 -12.03 -6.53
CA LEU A 38 7.65 -13.26 -7.00
C LEU A 38 8.58 -12.97 -8.17
N PRO A 39 9.74 -13.62 -8.28
CA PRO A 39 10.51 -13.66 -9.51
C PRO A 39 9.64 -14.17 -10.67
N ARG A 40 9.95 -13.78 -11.92
CA ARG A 40 9.29 -14.44 -13.07
C ARG A 40 9.64 -15.93 -13.02
N PRO A 41 8.65 -16.84 -13.00
CA PRO A 41 8.93 -18.27 -12.91
C PRO A 41 9.74 -18.71 -14.14
N SER A 42 10.89 -19.34 -13.89
CA SER A 42 11.71 -19.99 -14.93
C SER A 42 11.16 -21.37 -15.34
N SER A 43 10.32 -21.98 -14.49
CA SER A 43 9.53 -23.17 -14.78
C SER A 43 8.21 -23.17 -13.99
N PRO A 44 7.16 -23.90 -14.43
CA PRO A 44 5.84 -23.91 -13.79
C PRO A 44 5.79 -24.53 -12.38
N GLU A 45 6.86 -25.19 -11.95
CA GLU A 45 6.85 -26.17 -10.85
C GLU A 45 7.44 -25.63 -9.53
N SER A 46 7.99 -24.41 -9.51
CA SER A 46 8.87 -23.94 -8.42
C SER A 46 8.19 -23.15 -7.30
N LEU A 47 6.86 -23.01 -7.31
CA LEU A 47 6.15 -22.24 -6.28
C LEU A 47 5.24 -23.19 -5.48
N HIS A 48 5.48 -23.29 -4.17
CA HIS A 48 4.48 -23.79 -3.21
C HIS A 48 3.27 -22.84 -3.26
N SER A 49 2.37 -23.08 -4.20
CA SER A 49 1.28 -22.18 -4.58
C SER A 49 0.36 -21.81 -3.41
N GLY A 50 0.17 -22.74 -2.47
CA GLY A 50 -0.64 -22.54 -1.28
C GLY A 50 -0.12 -21.47 -0.33
N ASP A 51 1.21 -21.37 -0.14
CA ASP A 51 1.80 -20.40 0.78
C ASP A 51 1.75 -18.99 0.20
N VAL A 52 2.08 -18.85 -1.08
CA VAL A 52 2.00 -17.57 -1.81
C VAL A 52 0.60 -16.99 -1.73
N GLU A 53 -0.42 -17.80 -2.04
CA GLU A 53 -1.79 -17.30 -1.99
C GLU A 53 -2.21 -16.88 -0.59
N ARG A 54 -1.79 -17.64 0.43
CA ARG A 54 -2.08 -17.31 1.83
C ARG A 54 -1.44 -15.98 2.23
N TYR A 55 -0.16 -15.77 1.90
CA TYR A 55 0.53 -14.52 2.19
C TYR A 55 -0.09 -13.34 1.45
N SER A 56 -0.43 -13.49 0.16
CA SER A 56 -1.11 -12.42 -0.60
C SER A 56 -2.48 -12.08 -0.04
N ARG A 57 -3.28 -13.06 0.39
CA ARG A 57 -4.57 -12.78 1.04
C ARG A 57 -4.39 -12.05 2.38
N LEU A 58 -3.37 -12.40 3.16
CA LEU A 58 -3.03 -11.68 4.41
C LEU A 58 -2.59 -10.24 4.15
N LEU A 59 -1.75 -10.03 3.12
CA LEU A 59 -1.37 -8.70 2.64
C LEU A 59 -2.60 -7.90 2.22
N GLY A 60 -3.52 -8.55 1.50
CA GLY A 60 -4.75 -7.91 1.06
C GLY A 60 -5.68 -7.51 2.21
N ALA A 61 -5.83 -8.38 3.21
CA ALA A 61 -6.58 -8.08 4.42
C ALA A 61 -5.96 -6.92 5.22
N ARG A 62 -4.63 -6.85 5.31
CA ARG A 62 -3.89 -5.71 5.91
C ARG A 62 -4.24 -4.41 5.21
N ASP A 63 -4.13 -4.36 3.88
CA ASP A 63 -4.37 -3.14 3.11
C ASP A 63 -5.83 -2.70 3.17
N LEU A 64 -6.78 -3.63 3.09
CA LEU A 64 -8.21 -3.31 3.30
C LEU A 64 -8.50 -2.79 4.70
N SER A 65 -7.82 -3.33 5.73
CA SER A 65 -7.97 -2.85 7.10
C SER A 65 -7.47 -1.40 7.24
N MET A 66 -6.35 -1.07 6.59
CA MET A 66 -5.85 0.31 6.56
C MET A 66 -6.82 1.24 5.83
N ALA A 67 -7.32 0.82 4.66
CA ALA A 67 -8.30 1.59 3.91
C ALA A 67 -9.59 1.83 4.71
N ALA A 68 -10.12 0.80 5.37
CA ALA A 68 -11.30 0.90 6.22
C ALA A 68 -11.09 1.87 7.39
N ALA A 69 -9.92 1.81 8.06
CA ALA A 69 -9.57 2.75 9.11
C ALA A 69 -9.49 4.19 8.59
N MET A 70 -8.88 4.41 7.42
CA MET A 70 -8.83 5.73 6.81
C MET A 70 -10.22 6.28 6.47
N LEU A 71 -11.11 5.45 5.91
CA LEU A 71 -12.49 5.85 5.63
C LEU A 71 -13.28 6.16 6.91
N TRP A 72 -13.00 5.45 8.00
CA TRP A 72 -13.56 5.74 9.31
C TRP A 72 -13.13 7.13 9.82
N PHE A 73 -11.85 7.46 9.68
CA PHE A 73 -11.33 8.79 10.07
C PHE A 73 -11.92 9.91 9.23
N VAL A 74 -12.06 9.71 7.91
CA VAL A 74 -12.75 10.66 7.02
C VAL A 74 -14.19 10.89 7.48
N ARG A 75 -14.92 9.82 7.82
CA ARG A 75 -16.30 9.92 8.31
C ARG A 75 -16.41 10.67 9.65
N SER A 76 -15.33 10.67 10.44
CA SER A 76 -15.24 11.36 11.73
C SER A 76 -14.62 12.76 11.62
N ASP A 77 -14.31 13.22 10.40
CA ASP A 77 -13.56 14.46 10.11
C ASP A 77 -12.17 14.53 10.80
N ASP A 78 -11.60 13.37 11.19
CA ASP A 78 -10.32 13.26 11.88
C ASP A 78 -9.16 13.05 10.88
N TRP A 79 -8.89 14.08 10.10
CA TRP A 79 -7.84 14.06 9.08
C TRP A 79 -6.42 13.88 9.66
N ARG A 80 -6.21 14.30 10.92
CA ARG A 80 -4.95 14.11 11.62
C ARG A 80 -4.69 12.64 11.91
N ALA A 81 -5.68 11.91 12.42
CA ALA A 81 -5.56 10.47 12.64
C ALA A 81 -5.35 9.71 11.32
N MET A 82 -6.02 10.14 10.24
CA MET A 82 -5.75 9.61 8.90
C MET A 82 -4.30 9.82 8.47
N GLY A 83 -3.75 11.02 8.67
CA GLY A 83 -2.35 11.31 8.39
C GLY A 83 -1.38 10.46 9.21
N GLN A 84 -1.65 10.26 10.50
CA GLN A 84 -0.87 9.37 11.38
C GLN A 84 -0.89 7.92 10.88
N MET A 85 -2.05 7.42 10.46
CA MET A 85 -2.19 6.08 9.89
C MET A 85 -1.40 5.92 8.60
N ILE A 86 -1.42 6.91 7.70
CA ILE A 86 -0.62 6.90 6.47
C ILE A 86 0.87 6.84 6.79
N LEU A 87 1.34 7.65 7.74
CA LEU A 87 2.74 7.65 8.18
C LEU A 87 3.15 6.32 8.83
N ALA A 88 2.27 5.69 9.60
CA ALA A 88 2.51 4.34 10.12
C ALA A 88 2.60 3.31 8.99
N GLY A 89 1.76 3.45 7.95
CA GLY A 89 1.77 2.63 6.74
C GLY A 89 3.07 2.72 5.93
N THR A 90 3.86 3.78 6.09
CA THR A 90 5.17 3.93 5.41
C THR A 90 6.12 2.77 5.72
N PHE A 91 6.10 2.23 6.94
CA PHE A 91 6.93 1.08 7.30
C PHE A 91 6.55 -0.18 6.52
N LEU A 92 5.26 -0.40 6.29
CA LEU A 92 4.75 -1.50 5.47
C LEU A 92 5.17 -1.30 4.02
N ALA A 93 5.00 -0.08 3.49
CA ALA A 93 5.38 0.22 2.12
C ALA A 93 6.90 0.12 1.89
N ALA A 94 7.73 0.44 2.89
CA ALA A 94 9.17 0.23 2.84
C ALA A 94 9.53 -1.27 2.79
N ALA A 95 8.87 -2.09 3.62
CA ALA A 95 9.02 -3.54 3.59
C ALA A 95 8.59 -4.14 2.24
N ASP A 96 7.45 -3.70 1.69
CA ASP A 96 6.95 -4.15 0.40
C ASP A 96 7.88 -3.73 -0.74
N SER A 97 8.43 -2.51 -0.71
CA SER A 97 9.40 -2.00 -1.69
C SER A 97 10.70 -2.81 -1.65
N TRP A 98 11.17 -3.16 -0.46
CA TRP A 98 12.34 -4.01 -0.27
C TRP A 98 12.11 -5.44 -0.78
N ALA A 99 10.94 -6.02 -0.46
CA ALA A 99 10.57 -7.34 -0.98
C ALA A 99 10.50 -7.34 -2.51
N ALA A 100 9.86 -6.34 -3.10
CA ALA A 100 9.76 -6.17 -4.55
C ALA A 100 11.13 -5.93 -5.21
N TRP A 101 12.02 -5.15 -4.58
CA TRP A 101 13.39 -4.97 -5.06
C TRP A 101 14.11 -6.31 -5.19
N ASN A 102 14.04 -7.14 -4.14
CA ASN A 102 14.72 -8.42 -4.12
C ASN A 102 14.11 -9.43 -5.12
N ALA A 103 12.80 -9.35 -5.38
CA ALA A 103 12.11 -10.29 -6.27
C ALA A 103 12.08 -9.86 -7.75
N LYS A 104 11.95 -8.56 -8.03
CA LYS A 104 11.73 -8.00 -9.38
C LYS A 104 12.83 -7.04 -9.83
N GLY A 105 13.80 -6.75 -8.97
CA GLY A 105 14.90 -5.84 -9.24
C GLY A 105 14.60 -4.39 -8.87
N ALA A 106 15.64 -3.57 -9.00
CA ALA A 106 15.66 -2.18 -8.53
C ALA A 106 14.56 -1.30 -9.14
N ALA A 107 14.17 -1.52 -10.40
CA ALA A 107 13.19 -0.68 -11.07
C ALA A 107 11.83 -0.68 -10.35
N LEU A 108 11.28 -1.86 -10.04
CA LEU A 108 10.00 -1.96 -9.34
C LEU A 108 10.12 -1.49 -7.88
N GLY A 109 11.20 -1.89 -7.20
CA GLY A 109 11.46 -1.47 -5.82
C GLY A 109 11.53 0.05 -5.68
N LEU A 110 12.19 0.73 -6.62
CA LEU A 110 12.28 2.20 -6.64
C LEU A 110 10.94 2.88 -6.94
N VAL A 111 10.13 2.31 -7.84
CA VAL A 111 8.78 2.85 -8.13
C VAL A 111 7.89 2.79 -6.88
N LEU A 112 7.90 1.66 -6.17
CA LEU A 112 7.15 1.51 -4.92
C LEU A 112 7.69 2.42 -3.81
N ALA A 113 9.01 2.55 -3.70
CA ALA A 113 9.64 3.46 -2.75
C ALA A 113 9.28 4.93 -3.02
N ALA A 114 9.25 5.35 -4.29
CA ALA A 114 8.83 6.69 -4.68
C ALA A 114 7.34 6.94 -4.36
N GLY A 115 6.48 5.97 -4.65
CA GLY A 115 5.06 6.02 -4.28
C GLY A 115 4.87 6.13 -2.75
N SER A 116 5.62 5.34 -1.99
CA SER A 116 5.64 5.39 -0.52
C SER A 116 6.10 6.74 0.02
N ALA A 117 7.16 7.31 -0.55
CA ALA A 117 7.65 8.64 -0.16
C ALA A 117 6.59 9.72 -0.43
N PHE A 118 5.90 9.63 -1.57
CA PHE A 118 4.80 10.54 -1.90
C PHE A 118 3.61 10.39 -0.93
N TRP A 119 3.19 9.17 -0.61
CA TRP A 119 2.15 8.94 0.39
C TRP A 119 2.56 9.43 1.78
N SER A 120 3.84 9.27 2.15
CA SER A 120 4.38 9.77 3.41
C SER A 120 4.31 11.30 3.49
N LEU A 121 4.58 12.00 2.38
CA LEU A 121 4.40 13.45 2.31
C LEU A 121 2.95 13.86 2.52
N ILE A 122 2.00 13.13 1.92
CA ILE A 122 0.56 13.37 2.13
C ILE A 122 0.21 13.16 3.61
N GLY A 123 0.67 12.07 4.23
CA GLY A 123 0.46 11.79 5.64
C GLY A 123 1.02 12.90 6.54
N TYR A 124 2.23 13.37 6.26
CA TYR A 124 2.86 14.48 6.98
C TYR A 124 2.04 15.77 6.86
N ALA A 125 1.59 16.12 5.65
CA ALA A 125 0.79 17.31 5.42
C ALA A 125 -0.56 17.25 6.16
N LEU A 126 -1.21 16.07 6.20
CA LEU A 126 -2.45 15.86 6.94
C LEU A 126 -2.29 16.02 8.47
N VAL A 127 -1.10 15.77 9.00
CA VAL A 127 -0.83 15.91 10.45
C VAL A 127 -0.46 17.35 10.83
N TYR A 128 0.29 18.04 9.98
CA TYR A 128 0.97 19.29 10.36
C TYR A 128 0.54 20.54 9.57
N TRP A 129 -0.12 20.40 8.42
CA TRP A 129 -0.42 21.53 7.52
C TRP A 129 -1.91 21.84 7.35
N ILE A 130 -2.79 21.02 7.91
CA ILE A 130 -4.23 21.24 7.98
C ILE A 130 -4.70 21.26 9.44
#